data_AF-A0A960W0S4-F1
#
_entry.id   AF-A0A960W0S4-F1
#
_cell.length_a   1.000
_cell.length_b   1.000
_cell.length_c   1.000
_cell.angle_alpha   90.00
_cell.angle_beta   90.00
_cell.angle_gamma   90.00
#
_symmetry.space_group_name_H-M   'P 1'
#
loop_
_entity.id
_entity.type
_entity.pdbx_description
1 polymer ?
#
loop_
_entity_poly.entity_id
_entity_poly.type
_entity_poly.pdbx_seq_one_letter_code
_entity_poly.pdbx_strand_id
1 'polypeptide(L)'
;MKLKLYLLLISLLLNFCFVPKPVEPIKNERCELRFKQYTLGIHENSSYVAEESVHAAFDCDKPECVLVVLSIVPVSSFVVSGSIVIVGNTIHWLEKQGMCEDSFVQSKIKEFKSRDGD
;
A
#
# COMPACT_ATOMS: atom_id res chain seq x y z
N MET A 1 35.37 -8.89 5.30
CA MET A 1 34.40 -7.83 4.96
C MET A 1 33.10 -8.37 4.36
N LYS A 2 33.13 -9.31 3.41
CA LYS A 2 31.93 -9.87 2.76
C LYS A 2 30.93 -10.53 3.73
N LEU A 3 31.41 -11.30 4.72
CA LEU A 3 30.54 -11.93 5.74
C LEU A 3 29.81 -10.91 6.63
N LYS A 4 30.48 -9.81 6.99
CA LYS A 4 29.86 -8.72 7.78
C LYS A 4 28.80 -7.97 6.97
N LEU A 5 29.05 -7.77 5.67
CA LEU A 5 28.07 -7.18 4.75
C LEU A 5 26.85 -8.08 4.56
N TYR A 6 27.07 -9.40 4.45
CA TYR A 6 26.00 -10.38 4.32
C TYR A 6 25.15 -10.46 5.59
N LEU A 7 25.78 -10.43 6.78
CA LEU A 7 25.08 -10.38 8.07
C LEU A 7 24.28 -9.07 8.23
N LEU A 8 24.82 -7.93 7.77
CA LEU A 8 24.09 -6.65 7.74
C LEU A 8 22.88 -6.69 6.80
N LEU A 9 23.03 -7.25 5.60
CA LEU A 9 21.93 -7.41 4.64
C LEU A 9 20.85 -8.36 5.17
N ILE A 10 21.22 -9.50 5.74
CA ILE A 10 20.29 -10.45 6.35
C ILE A 10 19.56 -9.79 7.53
N SER A 11 20.27 -9.07 8.41
CA SER A 11 19.65 -8.33 9.52
C SER A 11 18.67 -7.27 9.01
N LEU A 12 19.03 -6.51 7.97
CA LEU A 12 18.14 -5.51 7.36
C LEU A 12 16.86 -6.14 6.77
N LEU A 13 16.99 -7.32 6.15
CA LEU A 13 15.88 -8.08 5.58
C LEU A 13 14.99 -8.75 6.63
N LEU A 14 15.41 -8.84 7.89
CA LEU A 14 14.61 -9.42 8.98
C LEU A 14 13.79 -8.36 9.75
N ASN A 15 14.00 -7.06 9.49
CA ASN A 15 13.36 -5.94 10.19
C ASN A 15 12.13 -5.36 9.44
N PHE A 16 11.37 -6.18 8.71
CA PHE A 16 10.15 -5.71 8.07
C PHE A 16 9.01 -5.60 9.10
N CYS A 17 8.72 -4.37 9.53
CA CYS A 17 7.60 -4.07 10.43
C CYS A 17 6.30 -3.84 9.65
N PHE A 18 6.41 -3.23 8.46
CA PHE A 18 5.26 -2.91 7.60
C PHE A 18 5.15 -3.88 6.44
N VAL A 19 3.96 -4.46 6.26
CA VAL A 19 3.68 -5.39 5.17
C VAL A 19 2.42 -4.94 4.41
N PRO A 20 2.42 -5.01 3.06
CA PRO A 20 1.22 -4.79 2.28
C PRO A 20 0.23 -5.94 2.52
N LYS A 21 -0.99 -5.63 2.97
CA LYS A 21 -2.08 -6.59 3.20
C LYS A 21 -3.13 -6.42 2.10
N PRO A 22 -3.60 -7.50 1.45
CA PRO A 22 -4.68 -7.41 0.47
C PRO A 22 -5.99 -7.04 1.17
N VAL A 23 -6.74 -6.11 0.59
CA VAL A 23 -8.10 -5.78 1.03
C VAL A 23 -9.06 -6.81 0.42
N GLU A 24 -10.04 -7.26 1.19
CA GLU A 24 -11.08 -8.15 0.67
C GLU A 24 -11.86 -7.44 -0.43
N PRO A 25 -11.99 -8.05 -1.62
CA PRO A 25 -12.69 -7.41 -2.72
C PRO A 25 -14.17 -7.31 -2.42
N ILE A 26 -14.77 -6.14 -2.70
CA ILE A 26 -16.22 -6.03 -2.81
C ILE A 26 -16.61 -6.88 -4.02
N LYS A 27 -17.27 -8.02 -3.78
CA LYS A 27 -17.62 -8.98 -4.81
C LYS A 27 -18.54 -8.33 -5.84
N ASN A 28 -18.01 -7.98 -7.01
CA ASN A 28 -18.78 -7.49 -8.15
C ASN A 28 -18.83 -8.59 -9.20
N GLU A 29 -19.94 -9.31 -9.28
CA GLU A 29 -20.12 -10.45 -10.20
C GLU A 29 -19.98 -10.07 -11.68
N ARG A 30 -20.00 -8.77 -12.00
CA ARG A 30 -19.85 -8.24 -13.37
C ARG A 30 -18.47 -7.67 -13.67
N CYS A 31 -17.55 -7.63 -12.69
CA CYS A 31 -16.18 -7.23 -12.95
C CYS A 31 -15.19 -7.96 -12.04
N GLU A 32 -14.54 -8.98 -12.61
CA GLU A 32 -13.46 -9.71 -11.95
C GLU A 32 -12.12 -9.05 -12.25
N LEU A 33 -11.53 -8.44 -11.22
CA LEU A 33 -10.20 -7.83 -11.28
C LEU A 33 -9.15 -8.85 -10.86
N ARG A 34 -8.09 -9.01 -11.66
CA ARG A 34 -6.94 -9.87 -11.34
C ARG A 34 -6.11 -9.28 -10.22
N PHE A 35 -5.89 -7.96 -10.25
CA PHE A 35 -5.10 -7.27 -9.26
C PHE A 35 -5.95 -6.96 -8.03
N LYS A 36 -5.41 -7.24 -6.85
CA LYS A 36 -6.04 -6.90 -5.58
C LYS A 36 -5.65 -5.49 -5.16
N GLN A 37 -6.55 -4.83 -4.44
CA GLN A 37 -6.21 -3.63 -3.70
C GLN A 37 -5.41 -4.02 -2.44
N TYR A 38 -4.44 -3.19 -2.08
CA TYR A 38 -3.58 -3.36 -0.91
C TYR A 38 -3.76 -2.21 0.07
N THR A 39 -3.57 -2.50 1.35
CA THR A 39 -3.41 -1.54 2.44
C THR A 39 -2.11 -1.81 3.19
N LEU A 40 -1.59 -0.82 3.91
CA LEU A 40 -0.42 -1.01 4.75
C LEU A 40 -0.85 -1.57 6.10
N GLY A 41 -0.29 -2.70 6.52
CA GLY A 41 -0.50 -3.24 7.85
C GLY A 41 0.80 -3.33 8.64
N ILE A 42 0.69 -3.18 9.95
CA ILE A 42 1.78 -3.52 10.88
C ILE A 42 1.74 -5.03 11.15
N HIS A 43 2.92 -5.64 11.22
CA HIS A 43 3.07 -7.04 11.60
C HIS A 43 2.72 -7.22 13.09
N GLU A 44 1.75 -8.08 13.40
CA GLU A 44 1.17 -8.22 14.75
C GLU A 44 2.16 -8.71 15.81
N ASN A 45 3.29 -9.28 15.40
CA ASN A 45 4.40 -9.69 16.29
C ASN A 45 5.49 -8.61 16.43
N SER A 46 5.31 -7.43 15.85
CA SER A 46 6.22 -6.30 16.03
C SER A 46 5.83 -5.54 17.31
N SER A 47 6.24 -6.08 18.46
CA SER A 47 6.04 -5.50 19.80
C SER A 47 6.67 -4.12 19.99
N TYR A 48 7.37 -3.59 18.98
CA TYR A 48 8.06 -2.30 19.05
C TYR A 48 7.19 -1.13 18.63
N VAL A 49 6.12 -1.36 17.87
CA VAL A 49 5.30 -0.30 17.27
C VAL A 49 3.82 -0.62 17.51
N ALA A 50 3.32 -0.31 18.71
CA ALA A 50 1.88 -0.34 18.95
C ALA A 50 1.22 0.77 18.10
N GLU A 51 0.09 0.48 17.45
CA GLU A 51 -0.65 1.49 16.66
C GLU A 51 -0.99 2.74 17.50
N GLU A 52 -1.16 2.55 18.80
CA GLU A 52 -1.37 3.59 19.81
C GLU A 52 -0.15 4.50 19.99
N SER A 53 1.07 3.96 20.00
CA SER A 53 2.29 4.77 20.15
C SER A 53 2.62 5.57 18.90
N VAL A 54 2.22 5.08 17.72
CA VAL A 54 2.33 5.83 16.46
C VAL A 54 1.34 7.00 16.44
N HIS A 55 0.07 6.76 16.76
CA HIS A 55 -0.93 7.83 16.84
C HIS A 55 -0.56 8.89 17.87
N ALA A 56 -0.13 8.48 19.07
CA ALA A 56 0.29 9.40 20.12
C ALA A 56 1.55 10.20 19.75
N ALA A 57 2.44 9.65 18.93
CA ALA A 57 3.64 10.34 18.48
C ALA A 57 3.36 11.34 17.33
N PHE A 58 2.32 11.11 16.52
CA PHE A 58 1.86 12.06 15.50
C PHE A 58 1.00 13.21 16.05
N ASP A 59 0.30 12.99 17.18
CA ASP A 59 -0.55 14.01 17.83
C ASP A 59 0.22 14.90 18.83
N CYS A 60 1.56 14.89 18.76
CA CYS A 60 2.40 15.64 19.68
C CYS A 60 2.98 16.90 19.02
N ASP A 61 2.61 18.07 19.56
CA ASP A 61 3.06 19.39 19.09
C ASP A 61 4.48 19.79 19.56
N LYS A 62 5.22 18.89 20.22
CA LYS A 62 6.58 19.17 20.74
C LYS A 62 7.66 18.64 19.80
N PRO A 63 8.77 19.38 19.60
CA PRO A 63 9.83 18.97 18.67
C PRO A 63 10.54 17.67 19.08
N GLU A 64 10.52 17.34 20.38
CA GLU A 64 11.08 16.11 20.94
C GLU A 64 10.29 14.85 20.56
N CYS A 65 9.03 14.99 20.15
CA CYS A 65 8.23 13.87 19.66
C CYS A 65 8.65 13.42 18.25
N VAL A 66 9.18 14.31 17.42
CA VAL A 66 9.72 13.95 16.10
C VAL A 66 10.85 12.94 16.23
N LEU A 67 11.69 13.08 17.26
CA LEU A 67 12.80 12.16 17.52
C LEU A 67 12.31 10.77 17.94
N VAL A 68 11.19 10.73 18.67
CA VAL A 68 10.52 9.49 19.11
C VAL A 68 9.84 8.79 17.94
N VAL A 69 9.19 9.52 17.03
CA VAL A 69 8.63 8.93 15.79
C VAL A 69 9.74 8.30 14.95
N LEU A 70 10.86 9.00 14.77
CA LEU A 70 11.99 8.51 13.95
C LEU A 70 12.71 7.31 14.57
N SER A 71 12.64 7.12 15.89
CA SER A 71 13.26 5.98 16.56
C SER A 71 12.35 4.73 16.58
N ILE A 72 11.03 4.93 16.64
CA ILE A 72 10.05 3.85 16.74
C ILE A 72 9.64 3.35 15.35
N VAL A 73 9.45 4.25 14.39
CA VAL A 73 8.98 3.88 13.05
C VAL A 73 10.17 3.54 12.15
N PRO A 74 10.32 2.30 11.67
CA PRO A 74 11.31 1.98 10.65
C PRO A 74 10.91 2.64 9.32
N VAL A 75 11.34 3.88 9.14
CA VAL A 75 11.01 4.75 7.99
C VAL A 75 11.32 4.05 6.66
N SER A 76 12.41 3.27 6.60
CA SER A 76 12.77 2.49 5.41
C SER A 76 11.72 1.44 5.06
N SER A 77 11.26 0.65 6.03
CA SER A 77 10.22 -0.37 5.81
C SER A 77 8.89 0.29 5.45
N PHE A 78 8.55 1.41 6.07
CA PHE A 78 7.35 2.16 5.74
C PHE A 78 7.37 2.68 4.31
N VAL A 79 8.47 3.31 3.88
CA VAL A 79 8.62 3.86 2.52
C VAL A 79 8.57 2.74 1.48
N VAL A 80 9.31 1.64 1.70
CA VAL A 80 9.33 0.51 0.77
C VAL A 80 7.94 -0.13 0.66
N SER A 81 7.32 -0.50 1.78
CA SER A 81 6.01 -1.15 1.77
C SER A 81 4.91 -0.21 1.29
N GLY A 82 4.96 1.08 1.63
CA GLY A 82 4.05 2.11 1.14
C GLY A 82 4.14 2.30 -0.38
N SER A 83 5.35 2.27 -0.95
CA SER A 83 5.52 2.37 -2.40
C SER A 83 4.87 1.19 -3.13
N ILE A 84 4.98 -0.03 -2.59
CA ILE A 84 4.34 -1.23 -3.13
C ILE A 84 2.82 -1.09 -3.11
N VAL A 85 2.25 -0.58 -2.01
CA VAL A 85 0.82 -0.32 -1.88
C VAL A 85 0.35 0.68 -2.95
N ILE A 86 1.05 1.80 -3.12
CA ILE A 86 0.68 2.84 -4.09
C ILE A 86 0.71 2.29 -5.52
N VAL A 87 1.80 1.61 -5.90
CA VAL A 87 1.94 1.04 -7.25
C VAL A 87 0.89 -0.05 -7.49
N GLY A 88 0.70 -0.97 -6.55
CA GLY A 88 -0.30 -2.03 -6.64
C GLY A 88 -1.72 -1.49 -6.79
N ASN A 89 -2.07 -0.46 -6.00
CA ASN A 89 -3.38 0.20 -6.06
C ASN A 89 -3.57 0.98 -7.36
N THR A 90 -2.51 1.54 -7.92
CA THR A 90 -2.56 2.21 -9.23
C THR A 90 -2.85 1.21 -10.34
N ILE A 91 -2.18 0.05 -10.34
CA ILE A 91 -2.43 -1.04 -11.30
C ILE A 91 -3.87 -1.56 -11.17
N HIS A 92 -4.34 -1.77 -9.93
CA HIS A 92 -5.72 -2.17 -9.66
C HIS A 92 -6.74 -1.15 -10.23
N TRP A 93 -6.50 0.14 -10.04
CA TRP A 93 -7.37 1.18 -10.59
C TRP A 93 -7.35 1.21 -12.13
N LEU A 94 -6.17 1.05 -12.74
CA LEU A 94 -6.04 0.97 -14.20
C LEU A 94 -6.78 -0.24 -14.78
N GLU A 95 -6.69 -1.40 -14.12
CA GLU A 95 -7.43 -2.60 -14.52
C GLU A 95 -8.93 -2.35 -14.46
N LYS A 96 -9.42 -1.75 -13.38
CA LYS A 96 -10.83 -1.38 -13.22
C LYS A 96 -11.30 -0.46 -14.35
N GLN A 97 -10.47 0.50 -14.76
CA GLN A 97 -10.82 1.41 -15.85
C GLN A 97 -10.86 0.75 -17.23
N GLY A 98 -10.06 -0.29 -17.47
CA GLY A 98 -10.03 -0.97 -18.76
C GLY A 98 -11.08 -2.08 -18.88
N MET A 99 -11.29 -2.85 -17.81
CA MET A 99 -12.05 -4.09 -17.86
C MET A 99 -13.51 -3.94 -17.43
N CYS A 100 -13.82 -3.06 -16.48
CA CYS A 100 -15.19 -2.95 -16.00
C CYS A 100 -16.02 -2.01 -16.87
N GLU A 101 -17.24 -2.43 -17.19
CA GLU A 101 -18.18 -1.65 -18.01
C GLU A 101 -18.74 -0.40 -17.30
N ASP A 102 -18.66 -0.35 -15.97
CA ASP A 102 -19.02 0.80 -15.14
C ASP A 102 -17.90 1.86 -15.08
N SER A 103 -16.78 1.64 -15.76
CA SER A 103 -15.69 2.60 -15.81
C SER A 103 -16.01 3.83 -16.68
N PHE A 104 -15.38 4.94 -16.34
CA PHE A 104 -15.48 6.19 -17.11
C PHE A 104 -15.04 5.99 -18.57
N VAL A 105 -13.97 5.22 -18.80
CA VAL A 105 -13.45 4.97 -20.16
C VAL A 105 -14.43 4.14 -20.98
N GLN A 106 -14.95 3.03 -20.45
CA GLN A 106 -15.90 2.17 -21.16
C GLN A 106 -17.23 2.87 -21.42
N SER A 107 -17.72 3.67 -20.47
CA SER A 107 -18.95 4.46 -20.67
C SER A 107 -18.81 5.47 -21.81
N LYS A 108 -17.66 6.16 -21.91
CA LYS A 108 -17.37 7.08 -23.01
C LYS A 108 -17.20 6.37 -24.35
N ILE A 109 -16.56 5.21 -24.40
CA ILE A 109 -16.45 4.41 -25.63
C ILE A 109 -17.84 3.96 -26.10
N LYS A 110 -18.70 3.50 -25.18
CA LYS A 110 -20.09 3.12 -25.49
C LYS A 110 -20.88 4.32 -26.05
N GLU A 111 -20.76 5.49 -25.43
CA GLU A 111 -21.39 6.75 -25.88
C GLU A 111 -20.90 7.19 -27.27
N PHE A 112 -19.60 7.09 -27.56
CA PHE A 112 -19.06 7.38 -28.89
C PHE A 112 -19.56 6.39 -29.93
N LYS A 113 -19.53 5.08 -29.63
CA LYS A 113 -19.98 4.03 -30.54
C LYS A 113 -21.47 4.14 -30.88
N SER A 114 -22.31 4.55 -29.93
CA SER A 114 -23.73 4.78 -30.19
C SER A 114 -24.01 6.01 -31.06
N ARG A 115 -23.08 6.96 -31.11
CA ARG A 115 -23.23 8.22 -31.87
C ARG A 115 -22.76 8.12 -33.32
N ASP A 116 -21.83 7.21 -33.64
CA ASP A 116 -21.37 6.93 -35.01
C ASP A 116 -22.23 5.86 -35.74
N GLY A 117 -23.21 5.29 -35.04
CA GLY A 117 -24.11 4.25 -35.56
C GLY A 117 -25.44 4.74 -36.14
N ASP A 118 -25.69 6.06 -36.10
CA ASP A 118 -26.80 6.79 -36.75
C ASP A 118 -26.26 7.59 -37.95
#